data_AF-A0A5C8T2D3-F1
#
_entry.id   AF-A0A5C8T2D3-F1
#
_cell.length_a   1.000
_cell.length_b   1.000
_cell.length_c   1.000
_cell.angle_alpha   90.00
_cell.angle_beta   90.00
_cell.angle_gamma   90.00
#
_symmetry.space_group_name_H-M   'P 1'
#
loop_
_entity.id
_entity.type
_entity.pdbx_description
1 polymer ?
#
loop_
_entity_poly.entity_id
_entity_poly.type
_entity_poly.pdbx_seq_one_letter_code
_entity_poly.pdbx_strand_id
1 'polypeptide(L)' 'MLPPTEIIQREADGRVRHHYVVHPHAALWCGGEPEAGPEALAVRWATHAEVAELETTPGLADTLAAAFAKVEAYRSAGGR' A
#
# COMPACT_ATOMS: atom_id res chain seq x y z
N MET A 1 -14.12 -3.93 0.46
CA MET A 1 -13.02 -4.13 -0.50
C MET A 1 -12.26 -2.81 -0.56
N LEU A 2 -10.93 -2.84 -0.66
CA LEU A 2 -10.18 -1.61 -0.93
C LEU A 2 -10.33 -1.26 -2.42
N PRO A 3 -10.43 0.04 -2.79
CA PRO A 3 -10.45 0.42 -4.19
C PRO A 3 -9.10 0.04 -4.85
N PRO A 4 -9.11 -0.38 -6.12
CA PRO A 4 -7.87 -0.55 -6.87
C PRO A 4 -7.19 0.80 -7.12
N THR A 5 -5.87 0.81 -7.16
CA THR A 5 -5.06 1.98 -7.52
C THR A 5 -4.65 1.85 -8.98
N GLU A 6 -5.20 2.70 -9.84
CA GLU A 6 -4.81 2.78 -11.25
C GLU A 6 -3.69 3.80 -11.43
N ILE A 7 -2.62 3.38 -12.11
CA ILE A 7 -1.47 4.22 -12.36
C ILE A 7 -1.20 4.23 -13.86
N ILE A 8 -1.43 5.40 -14.46
CA ILE A 8 -1.24 5.65 -15.88
C ILE A 8 -0.10 6.64 -16.04
N GLN A 9 1.09 6.13 -16.38
CA GLN A 9 2.22 6.98 -16.73
C GLN A 9 2.11 7.37 -18.20
N ARG A 10 2.28 8.67 -18.46
CA ARG A 10 2.22 9.25 -19.80
C ARG A 10 3.55 9.88 -20.16
N GLU A 11 3.90 9.80 -21.45
CA GLU A 11 4.99 10.57 -22.04
C GLU A 11 4.62 12.05 -22.12
N ALA A 12 5.60 12.90 -22.45
CA ALA A 12 5.39 14.34 -22.62
C ALA A 12 4.36 14.70 -23.71
N ASP A 13 4.18 13.84 -24.72
CA ASP A 13 3.18 14.00 -25.79
C ASP A 13 1.77 13.51 -25.39
N GLY A 14 1.59 13.03 -24.15
CA GLY A 14 0.33 12.53 -23.61
C GLY A 14 0.04 11.05 -23.89
N ARG A 15 0.88 10.36 -24.69
CA ARG A 15 0.73 8.93 -24.96
C ARG A 15 0.96 8.12 -23.69
N VAL A 16 0.15 7.08 -23.47
CA VAL A 16 0.36 6.15 -22.35
C VAL A 16 1.66 5.39 -22.58
N ARG A 17 2.58 5.48 -21.62
CA ARG A 17 3.80 4.69 -21.57
C ARG A 17 3.55 3.37 -20.84
N HIS A 18 2.96 3.46 -19.66
CA HIS A 18 2.62 2.31 -18.83
C HIS A 18 1.24 2.51 -18.21
N HIS A 19 0.49 1.43 -18.14
CA HIS A 19 -0.73 1.34 -17.35
C HIS A 19 -0.65 0.07 -16.50
N TYR A 20 -0.76 0.24 -15.19
CA TYR A 20 -0.84 -0.86 -14.25
C TYR A 20 -1.91 -0.58 -13.20
N VAL A 21 -2.52 -1.67 -12.73
CA VAL A 21 -3.58 -1.65 -11.72
C VAL A 21 -3.10 -2.47 -10.53
N VAL A 22 -3.09 -1.84 -9.36
CA VAL A 22 -2.74 -2.50 -8.10
C VAL A 22 -4.01 -2.78 -7.32
N HIS A 23 -4.22 -4.02 -6.89
CA HIS A 23 -5.30 -4.40 -5.99
C HIS A 23 -4.76 -4.56 -4.56
N PRO A 24 -4.93 -3.54 -3.69
CA PRO A 24 -4.41 -3.61 -2.33
C PRO A 24 -5.32 -4.44 -1.41
N HIS A 25 -4.69 -5.08 -0.42
CA HIS A 25 -5.37 -5.82 0.64
C HIS A 25 -4.87 -5.35 2.01
N ALA A 26 -5.80 -5.03 2.91
CA ALA A 26 -5.49 -4.79 4.31
C ALA A 26 -5.48 -6.13 5.07
N ALA A 27 -4.42 -6.39 5.82
CA ALA A 27 -4.27 -7.58 6.63
C ALA A 27 -3.83 -7.22 8.05
N LEU A 28 -4.18 -8.09 9.01
CA LEU A 28 -3.67 -8.01 10.37
C LEU A 28 -2.43 -8.88 10.49
N TRP A 29 -1.43 -8.36 11.20
CA TRP A 29 -0.24 -9.13 11.53
C TRP A 29 -0.58 -10.21 12.56
N CYS A 30 -0.24 -11.46 12.25
CA CYS A 30 -0.54 -12.61 13.12
C CYS A 30 0.67 -13.09 13.95
N GLY A 31 1.89 -12.61 13.67
CA GLY A 31 3.12 -12.98 14.37
C GLY A 31 4.28 -13.34 13.44
N GLY A 32 5.49 -13.43 14.00
CA GLY A 32 6.77 -13.61 13.29
C GLY A 32 7.69 -12.40 13.48
N GLU A 33 8.84 -12.39 12.81
CA GLU A 33 9.71 -11.21 12.64
C GLU A 33 9.87 -10.96 11.13
N PRO A 34 9.74 -9.72 10.64
CA PRO A 34 9.97 -9.40 9.24
C PRO A 34 11.45 -9.62 8.86
N GLU A 35 11.68 -10.44 7.83
CA GLU A 35 13.01 -10.71 7.27
C GLU A 35 13.05 -10.35 5.78
N ALA A 36 14.17 -9.75 5.35
CA ALA A 36 14.42 -9.47 3.94
C ALA A 36 14.69 -10.77 3.17
N GLY A 37 14.38 -10.77 1.87
CA GLY A 37 14.55 -11.94 1.01
C GLY A 37 15.01 -11.56 -0.40
N PRO A 38 15.10 -12.51 -1.33
CA PRO A 38 15.62 -12.26 -2.68
C PRO A 38 14.88 -11.14 -3.44
N GLU A 39 13.61 -10.93 -3.12
CA GLU A 39 12.73 -9.94 -3.79
C GLU A 39 12.74 -8.55 -3.12
N ALA A 40 13.32 -8.41 -1.92
CA ALA A 40 13.30 -7.15 -1.18
C ALA A 40 14.59 -6.96 -0.37
N LEU A 41 15.27 -5.83 -0.60
CA LEU A 41 16.56 -5.51 0.03
C LEU A 41 16.47 -5.27 1.55
N ALA A 42 15.31 -4.83 2.02
CA ALA A 42 15.07 -4.53 3.43
C ALA A 42 13.57 -4.64 3.74
N VAL A 43 13.26 -4.86 5.01
CA VAL A 43 11.90 -4.83 5.54
C VAL A 43 11.91 -4.13 6.90
N ARG A 44 10.87 -3.35 7.17
CA ARG A 44 10.70 -2.64 8.43
C ARG A 44 9.23 -2.41 8.74
N TRP A 45 8.92 -2.25 10.02
CA TRP A 45 7.69 -1.57 10.42
C TRP A 45 7.86 -0.07 10.18
N ALA A 46 6.78 0.59 9.78
CA ALA A 46 6.79 2.01 9.45
C ALA A 46 5.54 2.72 9.96
N THR A 47 5.70 3.93 10.48
CA THR A 47 4.56 4.82 10.76
C THR A 47 4.11 5.54 9.48
N HIS A 48 2.91 6.10 9.46
CA HIS A 48 2.44 6.92 8.32
C HIS A 48 3.37 8.08 8.00
N ALA A 49 3.88 8.77 9.03
CA ALA A 49 4.79 9.89 8.84
C ALA A 49 6.11 9.43 8.18
N GLU A 50 6.65 8.29 8.62
CA GLU A 50 7.86 7.74 7.99
C GLU A 50 7.64 7.28 6.55
N VAL A 51 6.46 6.76 6.21
CA VAL A 51 6.15 6.37 4.83
C VAL A 51 6.01 7.59 3.92
N ALA A 52 5.47 8.69 4.43
CA ALA A 52 5.31 9.93 3.65
C ALA A 52 6.65 10.53 3.19
N GLU A 53 7.74 10.25 3.91
CA GLU A 53 9.09 10.68 3.57
C GLU A 53 9.81 9.71 2.60
N LEU A 54 9.20 8.59 2.23
CA LEU A 54 9.78 7.62 1.30
C LEU A 54 9.34 7.87 -0.13
N GLU A 55 10.26 7.66 -1.07
CA GLU A 55 9.90 7.49 -2.48
C GLU A 55 9.14 6.17 -2.64
N THR A 56 7.85 6.26 -2.97
CA THR A 56 6.96 5.11 -3.09
C THR A 56 6.15 5.17 -4.37
N THR A 57 5.51 4.05 -4.71
CA THR A 57 4.58 3.99 -5.85
C THR A 57 3.47 5.03 -5.67
N PRO A 58 3.14 5.81 -6.72
CA PRO A 58 2.05 6.79 -6.66
C PRO A 58 0.74 6.18 -6.14
N GLY A 59 0.04 6.91 -5.27
CA GLY A 59 -1.22 6.48 -4.68
C GLY A 59 -1.08 5.59 -3.44
N LEU A 60 0.13 5.31 -2.95
CA LEU A 60 0.32 4.52 -1.73
C LEU A 60 -0.30 5.20 -0.50
N ALA A 61 -0.17 6.52 -0.35
CA ALA A 61 -0.72 7.23 0.82
C ALA A 61 -2.24 7.06 0.95
N ASP A 62 -2.99 7.23 -0.15
CA ASP A 62 -4.44 7.05 -0.17
C ASP A 62 -4.83 5.57 0.06
N THR A 63 -4.04 4.66 -0.49
CA THR A 63 -4.18 3.21 -0.28
C THR A 63 -4.05 2.85 1.19
N LEU A 64 -3.04 3.40 1.88
CA LEU A 64 -2.82 3.20 3.31
C LEU A 64 -3.99 3.77 4.12
N ALA A 65 -4.41 5.01 3.84
CA ALA A 65 -5.55 5.62 4.52
C ALA A 65 -6.82 4.74 4.43
N ALA A 66 -7.13 4.23 3.25
CA ALA A 66 -8.26 3.31 3.05
C ALA A 66 -8.06 1.96 3.79
N ALA A 67 -6.84 1.43 3.80
CA ALA A 67 -6.51 0.19 4.51
C ALA A 67 -6.69 0.33 6.03
N PHE A 68 -6.21 1.41 6.63
CA PHE A 68 -6.36 1.66 8.07
C PHE A 68 -7.81 1.88 8.47
N ALA A 69 -8.58 2.68 7.71
CA ALA A 69 -10.01 2.85 7.94
C ALA A 69 -10.76 1.50 7.85
N LYS A 70 -10.34 0.61 6.93
CA LYS A 70 -10.94 -0.72 6.80
C LYS A 70 -10.64 -1.61 8.01
N VAL A 71 -9.41 -1.57 8.52
CA VAL A 71 -9.01 -2.33 9.73
C VAL A 71 -9.72 -1.80 10.96
N GLU A 72 -9.86 -0.49 11.11
CA GLU A 72 -10.61 0.13 12.20
C GLU A 72 -12.07 -0.32 12.20
N ALA A 73 -12.72 -0.33 11.03
CA ALA A 73 -14.07 -0.85 10.87
C ALA A 73 -14.18 -2.34 11.21
N TYR A 74 -13.20 -3.17 10.80
CA TYR A 74 -13.16 -4.60 11.12
C TYR A 74 -13.04 -4.84 12.63
N ARG A 75 -12.14 -4.11 13.30
CA ARG A 75 -11.96 -4.19 14.75
C ARG A 75 -13.19 -3.71 15.52
N SER A 76 -13.81 -2.61 15.07
CA SER A 76 -15.03 -2.07 15.66
C SER A 76 -16.22 -3.04 15.55
N ALA A 77 -16.21 -3.90 14.54
CA ALA A 77 -17.19 -4.97 14.36
C ALA A 77 -16.89 -6.24 15.19
N GLY A 78 -15.88 -6.21 16.08
CA GLY A 78 -15.50 -7.35 16.93
C GLY A 78 -14.55 -8.34 16.25
N GLY A 79 -14.01 -8.01 15.08
CA GLY A 79 -12.95 -8.77 14.44
C GLY A 79 -11.67 -8.76 15.27
N ARG A 80 -11.05 -9.91 15.43
CA ARG A 80 -9.76 -10.07 16.11
C ARG A 80 -8.61 -10.16 15.10
#